data_AF-C1A1W9-F1
#
_entry.id   AF-C1A1W9-F1
#
_cell.length_a   1.000
_cell.length_b   1.000
_cell.length_c   1.000
_cell.angle_alpha   90.00
_cell.angle_beta   90.00
_cell.angle_gamma   90.00
#
_symmetry.space_group_name_H-M   'P 1'
#
loop_
_entity.id
_entity.type
_entity.pdbx_description
1 polymer ?
#
loop_
_entity_poly.entity_id
_entity_poly.type
_entity_poly.pdbx_seq_one_letter_code
_entity_poly.pdbx_strand_id
1 'polypeptide(L)'
;MAYEQDRGSIQLPFQIARKGYDRDEVRNYFERFDAELRVTAADRDAAAAQARDLAKQLDDARDDIDDLRKDVDRLSVPPTTAEGMSDRISRMLRLASDEASEVRAKAEADAAEMTSIAEQDGARLRGHYESLIAELEDRRNAMETMHEQTMAQARTEAARIVEAAQAERDRLAAESEAKRTQIREDFDISMSERRAKVVAAVNDLESSSKAEAERRLSDASHEAQRRLQAATDQSERKIAHAKELTEELRVLRGRILAQLLGIRGQLDSVPAMLASVNRESELLDAPPAPVIVEAEENLEIEDKNADSDPVDSEPSIDEDDVLEDSDETNTAEIDTRAVEQRAQSRN
;
A
#
# COMPACT_ATOMS: atom_id res chain seq x y z
N MET A 1 -15.92 13.94 136.75
CA MET A 1 -17.34 13.57 136.52
C MET A 1 -17.39 12.08 136.22
N ALA A 2 -18.47 11.39 136.58
CA ALA A 2 -18.61 9.97 136.30
C ALA A 2 -19.11 9.75 134.87
N TYR A 3 -18.52 8.78 134.17
CA TYR A 3 -19.24 7.98 133.19
C TYR A 3 -19.15 6.53 133.66
N GLU A 4 -20.14 6.11 134.44
CA GLU A 4 -20.42 4.70 134.66
C GLU A 4 -20.93 4.13 133.34
N GLN A 5 -20.00 3.76 132.46
CA GLN A 5 -20.35 2.90 131.32
C GLN A 5 -20.64 1.51 131.87
N ASP A 6 -21.95 1.32 132.08
CA ASP A 6 -22.69 0.08 132.14
C ASP A 6 -21.83 -1.17 131.92
N ARG A 7 -21.68 -1.97 132.99
CA ARG A 7 -21.17 -3.33 132.89
C ARG A 7 -22.26 -4.26 132.35
N GLY A 8 -22.84 -3.87 131.22
CA GLY A 8 -23.75 -4.69 130.44
C GLY A 8 -23.09 -6.04 130.23
N SER A 9 -23.80 -7.11 130.56
CA SER A 9 -23.21 -8.44 130.71
C SER A 9 -22.48 -8.84 129.44
N ILE A 10 -21.14 -8.84 129.49
CA ILE A 10 -20.29 -9.21 128.36
C ILE A 10 -20.70 -10.63 127.97
N GLN A 11 -21.39 -10.75 126.83
CA GLN A 11 -21.72 -12.03 126.24
C GLN A 11 -20.43 -12.61 125.68
N LEU A 12 -19.71 -13.31 126.55
CA LEU A 12 -18.53 -14.08 126.18
C LEU A 12 -18.94 -15.06 125.06
N PRO A 13 -18.18 -15.15 123.96
CA PRO A 13 -18.57 -15.92 122.78
C PRO A 13 -18.29 -17.42 122.99
N PHE A 14 -18.89 -18.00 124.03
CA PHE A 14 -18.64 -19.36 124.50
C PHE A 14 -19.91 -20.20 124.52
N GLN A 15 -19.87 -21.37 123.92
CA GLN A 15 -20.90 -22.39 123.99
C GLN A 15 -20.98 -22.99 125.40
N ILE A 16 -22.18 -23.40 125.80
CA ILE A 16 -22.41 -24.00 127.13
C ILE A 16 -22.44 -25.52 127.00
N ALA A 17 -21.33 -26.15 127.40
CA ALA A 17 -21.24 -27.58 127.62
C ALA A 17 -21.98 -28.01 128.90
N ARG A 18 -22.16 -29.32 129.10
CA ARG A 18 -23.02 -29.94 130.14
C ARG A 18 -22.72 -29.52 131.60
N LYS A 19 -21.59 -28.86 131.89
CA LYS A 19 -21.23 -28.27 133.19
C LYS A 19 -20.44 -26.94 133.10
N GLY A 20 -20.71 -26.09 132.12
CA GLY A 20 -20.10 -24.75 132.01
C GLY A 20 -19.75 -24.36 130.58
N TYR A 21 -19.02 -23.26 130.40
CA TYR A 21 -18.49 -22.87 129.09
C TYR A 21 -17.52 -23.91 128.55
N ASP A 22 -17.44 -24.02 127.21
CA ASP A 22 -16.45 -24.87 126.56
C ASP A 22 -15.02 -24.44 126.93
N ARG A 23 -14.23 -25.39 127.41
CA ARG A 23 -12.91 -25.10 127.99
C ARG A 23 -11.90 -24.70 126.93
N ASP A 24 -12.02 -25.23 125.74
CA ASP A 24 -11.07 -25.02 124.65
C ASP A 24 -11.42 -23.72 123.91
N GLU A 25 -12.72 -23.40 123.78
CA GLU A 25 -13.20 -22.09 123.29
C GLU A 25 -12.79 -20.94 124.22
N VAL A 26 -12.95 -21.09 125.55
CA VAL A 26 -12.44 -20.14 126.56
C VAL A 26 -10.93 -19.99 126.45
N ARG A 27 -10.20 -21.10 126.26
CA ARG A 27 -8.74 -21.11 126.16
C ARG A 27 -8.26 -20.33 124.93
N ASN A 28 -8.83 -20.64 123.76
CA ASN A 28 -8.54 -19.98 122.49
C ASN A 28 -8.82 -18.48 122.55
N TYR A 29 -9.90 -18.06 123.23
CA TYR A 29 -10.21 -16.64 123.42
C TYR A 29 -9.19 -15.92 124.31
N PHE A 30 -8.76 -16.52 125.42
CA PHE A 30 -7.72 -15.90 126.25
C PHE A 30 -6.35 -15.86 125.57
N GLU A 31 -5.96 -16.91 124.82
CA GLU A 31 -4.73 -16.90 124.03
C GLU A 31 -4.78 -15.86 122.89
N ARG A 32 -5.95 -15.69 122.25
CA ARG A 32 -6.18 -14.60 121.29
C ARG A 32 -6.14 -13.22 121.95
N PHE A 33 -6.78 -13.01 123.09
CA PHE A 33 -6.80 -11.71 123.78
C PHE A 33 -5.42 -11.32 124.31
N ASP A 34 -4.64 -12.28 124.81
CA ASP A 34 -3.24 -12.10 125.21
C ASP A 34 -2.31 -11.86 123.99
N ALA A 35 -2.65 -12.35 122.80
CA ALA A 35 -2.00 -11.95 121.55
C ALA A 35 -2.38 -10.52 121.12
N GLU A 36 -3.66 -10.15 121.14
CA GLU A 36 -4.15 -8.80 120.82
C GLU A 36 -3.59 -7.75 121.81
N LEU A 37 -3.42 -8.10 123.08
CA LEU A 37 -2.80 -7.25 124.10
C LEU A 37 -1.28 -7.12 123.89
N ARG A 38 -0.59 -8.16 123.42
CA ARG A 38 0.83 -8.05 123.00
C ARG A 38 0.99 -7.17 121.76
N VAL A 39 0.12 -7.31 120.76
CA VAL A 39 0.14 -6.48 119.55
C VAL A 39 -0.07 -5.01 119.93
N THR A 40 -1.13 -4.69 120.67
CA THR A 40 -1.42 -3.30 121.08
C THR A 40 -0.36 -2.71 122.03
N ALA A 41 0.31 -3.53 122.85
CA ALA A 41 1.48 -3.09 123.63
C ALA A 41 2.70 -2.80 122.73
N ALA A 42 2.97 -3.64 121.74
CA ALA A 42 4.04 -3.42 120.76
C ALA A 42 3.77 -2.18 119.88
N ASP A 43 2.53 -1.99 119.42
CA ASP A 43 2.11 -0.82 118.66
C ASP A 43 2.25 0.47 119.49
N ARG A 44 1.85 0.43 120.77
CA ARG A 44 2.06 1.55 121.72
C ARG A 44 3.54 1.86 121.89
N ASP A 45 4.38 0.85 122.06
CA ASP A 45 5.81 1.05 122.33
C ASP A 45 6.57 1.47 121.07
N ALA A 46 6.14 1.02 119.89
CA ALA A 46 6.59 1.52 118.59
C ALA A 46 6.17 2.99 118.37
N ALA A 47 4.91 3.34 118.63
CA ALA A 47 4.44 4.73 118.57
C ALA A 47 5.16 5.64 119.59
N ALA A 48 5.47 5.12 120.78
CA ALA A 48 6.25 5.83 121.78
C ALA A 48 7.74 5.95 121.40
N ALA A 49 8.30 5.02 120.62
CA ALA A 49 9.63 5.17 120.03
C ALA A 49 9.61 6.27 118.96
N GLN A 50 8.71 6.17 117.99
CA GLN A 50 8.50 7.19 116.94
C GLN A 50 8.29 8.59 117.51
N ALA A 51 7.50 8.74 118.59
CA ALA A 51 7.28 10.02 119.25
C ALA A 51 8.56 10.60 119.89
N ARG A 52 9.49 9.76 120.38
CA ARG A 52 10.79 10.21 120.89
C ARG A 52 11.76 10.57 119.75
N ASP A 53 11.77 9.79 118.68
CA ASP A 53 12.60 10.06 117.50
C ASP A 53 12.18 11.36 116.81
N LEU A 54 10.87 11.59 116.66
CA LEU A 54 10.30 12.85 116.15
C LEU A 54 10.58 14.03 117.08
N ALA A 55 10.51 13.85 118.41
CA ALA A 55 10.88 14.89 119.36
C ALA A 55 12.36 15.26 119.21
N LYS A 56 13.25 14.26 119.08
CA LYS A 56 14.68 14.50 118.85
C LYS A 56 14.93 15.23 117.52
N GLN A 57 14.34 14.78 116.42
CA GLN A 57 14.48 15.45 115.11
C GLN A 57 13.97 16.91 115.15
N LEU A 58 12.94 17.18 115.95
CA LEU A 58 12.37 18.52 116.11
C LEU A 58 13.22 19.43 116.99
N ASP A 59 13.96 18.88 117.97
CA ASP A 59 14.95 19.64 118.76
C ASP A 59 16.27 19.81 117.99
N ASP A 60 16.78 18.78 117.31
CA ASP A 60 17.93 18.89 116.40
C ASP A 60 17.68 20.01 115.36
N ALA A 61 16.49 20.03 114.74
CA ALA A 61 16.09 21.06 113.77
C ALA A 61 15.80 22.45 114.38
N ARG A 62 15.58 22.56 115.70
CA ARG A 62 15.48 23.86 116.40
C ARG A 62 16.85 24.47 116.59
N ASP A 63 17.83 23.68 117.01
CA ASP A 63 19.22 24.12 117.17
C ASP A 63 19.80 24.58 115.82
N ASP A 64 19.57 23.82 114.74
CA ASP A 64 19.91 24.23 113.36
C ASP A 64 19.28 25.58 112.98
N ILE A 65 17.98 25.78 113.27
CA ILE A 65 17.27 27.04 112.97
C ILE A 65 17.83 28.22 113.77
N ASP A 66 18.17 28.02 115.04
CA ASP A 66 18.71 29.09 115.88
C ASP A 66 20.18 29.42 115.56
N ASP A 67 20.99 28.45 115.12
CA ASP A 67 22.31 28.73 114.55
C ASP A 67 22.22 29.44 113.19
N LEU A 68 21.33 29.03 112.30
CA LEU A 68 21.05 29.75 111.04
C LEU A 68 20.58 31.20 111.30
N ARG A 69 19.77 31.44 112.34
CA ARG A 69 19.37 32.79 112.76
C ARG A 69 20.55 33.64 113.21
N LYS A 70 21.41 33.13 114.09
CA LYS A 70 22.64 33.83 114.54
C LYS A 70 23.53 34.22 113.35
N ASP A 71 23.64 33.34 112.36
CA ASP A 71 24.44 33.56 111.17
C ASP A 71 23.80 34.58 110.20
N VAL A 72 22.46 34.57 110.05
CA VAL A 72 21.70 35.61 109.32
C VAL A 72 21.80 36.97 109.99
N ASP A 73 21.64 37.06 111.32
CA ASP A 73 21.77 38.31 112.06
C ASP A 73 23.17 38.90 111.86
N ARG A 74 24.23 38.09 111.98
CA ARG A 74 25.63 38.45 111.71
C ARG A 74 25.87 38.95 110.27
N LEU A 75 25.11 38.46 109.29
CA LEU A 75 25.20 38.87 107.87
C LEU A 75 24.28 40.05 107.51
N SER A 76 23.25 40.33 108.30
CA SER A 76 22.28 41.41 108.09
C SER A 76 22.85 42.79 108.46
N VAL A 77 23.68 42.84 109.51
CA VAL A 77 24.36 44.05 109.98
C VAL A 77 25.44 44.46 108.96
N PRO A 78 25.57 45.75 108.61
CA PRO A 78 26.65 46.24 107.75
C PRO A 78 28.02 45.82 108.30
N PRO A 79 28.92 45.21 107.50
CA PRO A 79 30.14 44.58 108.02
C PRO A 79 31.16 45.63 108.47
N THR A 80 31.27 45.82 109.79
CA THR A 80 32.23 46.73 110.44
C THR A 80 33.61 46.10 110.68
N THR A 81 33.79 44.82 110.35
CA THR A 81 35.04 44.06 110.53
C THR A 81 35.54 43.48 109.20
N ALA A 82 36.87 43.38 109.06
CA ALA A 82 37.51 42.82 107.86
C ALA A 82 37.13 41.35 107.63
N GLU A 83 37.03 40.58 108.71
CA GLU A 83 36.64 39.16 108.71
C GLU A 83 35.21 38.96 108.18
N GLY A 84 34.24 39.77 108.62
CA GLY A 84 32.87 39.74 108.11
C GLY A 84 32.74 40.16 106.63
N MET A 85 33.63 41.03 106.14
CA MET A 85 33.74 41.31 104.70
C MET A 85 34.30 40.10 103.94
N SER A 86 35.32 39.42 104.47
CA SER A 86 35.91 38.23 103.86
C SER A 86 34.94 37.04 103.81
N ASP A 87 34.17 36.80 104.87
CA ASP A 87 33.10 35.79 104.91
C ASP A 87 32.00 36.06 103.87
N ARG A 88 31.62 37.32 103.69
CA ARG A 88 30.62 37.70 102.68
C ARG A 88 31.15 37.52 101.26
N ILE A 89 32.42 37.87 101.02
CA ILE A 89 33.08 37.68 99.72
C ILE A 89 33.23 36.18 99.40
N SER A 90 33.59 35.33 100.37
CA SER A 90 33.74 33.88 100.12
C SER A 90 32.38 33.22 99.81
N ARG A 91 31.31 33.58 100.53
CA ARG A 91 29.94 33.12 100.21
C ARG A 91 29.46 33.65 98.85
N MET A 92 29.77 34.90 98.49
CA MET A 92 29.41 35.48 97.19
C MET A 92 30.18 34.87 96.02
N LEU A 93 31.48 34.58 96.18
CA LEU A 93 32.29 33.87 95.19
C LEU A 93 31.80 32.42 95.00
N ARG A 94 31.37 31.76 96.07
CA ARG A 94 30.75 30.44 96.00
C ARG A 94 29.43 30.49 95.23
N LEU A 95 28.51 31.40 95.59
CA LEU A 95 27.26 31.62 94.87
C LEU A 95 27.50 31.86 93.36
N ALA A 96 28.45 32.74 93.01
CA ALA A 96 28.78 33.03 91.62
C ALA A 96 29.44 31.85 90.89
N SER A 97 30.15 30.96 91.61
CA SER A 97 30.71 29.73 91.06
C SER A 97 29.63 28.66 90.83
N ASP A 98 28.65 28.58 91.74
CA ASP A 98 27.51 27.67 91.64
C ASP A 98 26.58 28.13 90.50
N GLU A 99 26.25 29.42 90.42
CA GLU A 99 25.51 30.06 89.31
C GLU A 99 26.22 29.92 87.97
N ALA A 100 27.54 30.15 87.89
CA ALA A 100 28.31 29.92 86.67
C ALA A 100 28.38 28.44 86.26
N SER A 101 28.18 27.50 87.19
CA SER A 101 28.09 26.07 86.91
C SER A 101 26.69 25.70 86.41
N GLU A 102 25.63 26.27 86.98
CA GLU A 102 24.25 26.13 86.49
C GLU A 102 24.10 26.68 85.07
N VAL A 103 24.61 27.89 84.80
CA VAL A 103 24.58 28.52 83.47
C VAL A 103 25.32 27.67 82.43
N ARG A 104 26.44 27.02 82.79
CA ARG A 104 27.15 26.08 81.90
C ARG A 104 26.36 24.81 81.65
N ALA A 105 25.90 24.14 82.71
CA ALA A 105 25.11 22.91 82.61
C ALA A 105 23.85 23.13 81.77
N LYS A 106 23.20 24.30 81.90
CA LYS A 106 22.09 24.70 81.05
C LYS A 106 22.51 24.93 79.60
N ALA A 107 23.56 25.71 79.33
CA ALA A 107 24.03 25.95 77.97
C ALA A 107 24.49 24.66 77.26
N GLU A 108 25.07 23.71 78.01
CA GLU A 108 25.42 22.38 77.52
C GLU A 108 24.19 21.52 77.20
N ALA A 109 23.13 21.58 78.04
CA ALA A 109 21.86 20.93 77.78
C ALA A 109 21.12 21.53 76.56
N ASP A 110 20.99 22.86 76.50
CA ASP A 110 20.37 23.60 75.39
C ASP A 110 21.10 23.29 74.06
N ALA A 111 22.45 23.18 74.09
CA ALA A 111 23.26 22.81 72.92
C ALA A 111 23.12 21.33 72.52
N ALA A 112 23.00 20.42 73.49
CA ALA A 112 22.74 19.00 73.24
C ALA A 112 21.35 18.76 72.64
N GLU A 113 20.32 19.47 73.11
CA GLU A 113 18.98 19.46 72.53
C GLU A 113 19.00 19.98 71.09
N MET A 114 19.62 21.14 70.85
CA MET A 114 19.77 21.72 69.51
C MET A 114 20.48 20.76 68.53
N THR A 115 21.53 20.08 68.99
CA THR A 115 22.27 19.10 68.19
C THR A 115 21.40 17.88 67.88
N SER A 116 20.70 17.34 68.89
CA SER A 116 19.78 16.21 68.73
C SER A 116 18.64 16.50 67.74
N ILE A 117 18.06 17.70 67.79
CA ILE A 117 17.03 18.14 66.84
C ILE A 117 17.61 18.22 65.41
N ALA A 118 18.79 18.83 65.24
CA ALA A 118 19.44 18.95 63.94
C ALA A 118 19.84 17.59 63.34
N GLU A 119 20.29 16.64 64.17
CA GLU A 119 20.59 15.27 63.73
C GLU A 119 19.33 14.49 63.33
N GLN A 120 18.24 14.61 64.10
CA GLN A 120 16.95 14.01 63.78
C GLN A 120 16.36 14.55 62.48
N ASP A 121 16.38 15.87 62.27
CA ASP A 121 15.92 16.48 61.02
C ASP A 121 16.83 16.14 59.84
N GLY A 122 18.15 16.08 60.05
CA GLY A 122 19.10 15.59 59.05
C GLY A 122 18.85 14.13 58.65
N ALA A 123 18.52 13.26 59.60
CA ALA A 123 18.17 11.86 59.33
C ALA A 123 16.82 11.74 58.61
N ARG A 124 15.80 12.49 59.07
CA ARG A 124 14.46 12.57 58.45
C ARG A 124 14.54 13.05 56.99
N LEU A 125 15.36 14.05 56.71
CA LEU A 125 15.54 14.59 55.37
C LEU A 125 16.32 13.64 54.44
N ARG A 126 17.36 12.96 54.95
CA ARG A 126 18.07 11.91 54.20
C ARG A 126 17.13 10.77 53.81
N GLY A 127 16.42 10.18 54.77
CA GLY A 127 15.48 9.09 54.49
C GLY A 127 14.34 9.48 53.54
N HIS A 128 13.90 10.74 53.55
CA HIS A 128 12.94 11.23 52.58
C HIS A 128 13.53 11.29 51.16
N TYR A 129 14.75 11.80 50.99
CA TYR A 129 15.41 11.84 49.68
C TYR A 129 15.82 10.45 49.17
N GLU A 130 16.28 9.55 50.04
CA GLU A 130 16.58 8.15 49.71
C GLU A 130 15.32 7.44 49.17
N SER A 131 14.17 7.63 49.84
CA SER A 131 12.87 7.13 49.37
C SER A 131 12.43 7.73 48.03
N LEU A 132 12.61 9.05 47.85
CA LEU A 132 12.27 9.74 46.59
C LEU A 132 13.16 9.30 45.42
N ILE A 133 14.45 9.04 45.66
CA ILE A 133 15.38 8.52 44.65
C ILE A 133 14.93 7.09 44.25
N ALA A 134 14.62 6.23 45.22
CA ALA A 134 14.12 4.88 44.93
C ALA A 134 12.81 4.91 44.12
N GLU A 135 11.84 5.77 44.47
CA GLU A 135 10.59 5.91 43.69
C GLU A 135 10.86 6.38 42.25
N LEU A 136 11.81 7.30 42.05
CA LEU A 136 12.20 7.77 40.72
C LEU A 136 12.94 6.71 39.91
N GLU A 137 13.78 5.89 40.54
CA GLU A 137 14.46 4.75 39.90
C GLU A 137 13.46 3.65 39.51
N ASP A 138 12.57 3.22 40.41
CA ASP A 138 11.51 2.26 40.12
C ASP A 138 10.59 2.76 38.99
N ARG A 139 10.19 4.04 39.05
CA ARG A 139 9.37 4.66 38.00
C ARG A 139 10.11 4.74 36.67
N ARG A 140 11.41 5.05 36.66
CA ARG A 140 12.23 4.99 35.44
C ARG A 140 12.26 3.58 34.88
N ASN A 141 12.62 2.58 35.70
CA ASN A 141 12.76 1.19 35.28
C ASN A 141 11.44 0.63 34.72
N ALA A 142 10.31 1.00 35.33
CA ALA A 142 8.98 0.67 34.82
C ALA A 142 8.69 1.33 33.45
N MET A 143 8.99 2.62 33.28
CA MET A 143 8.81 3.32 31.99
C MET A 143 9.74 2.77 30.90
N GLU A 144 10.98 2.43 31.24
CA GLU A 144 11.97 1.82 30.33
C GLU A 144 11.50 0.45 29.86
N THR A 145 11.06 -0.42 30.79
CA THR A 145 10.46 -1.73 30.50
C THR A 145 9.21 -1.62 29.60
N MET A 146 8.29 -0.70 29.93
CA MET A 146 7.07 -0.48 29.14
C MET A 146 7.38 0.07 27.74
N HIS A 147 8.41 0.92 27.61
CA HIS A 147 8.88 1.44 26.33
C HIS A 147 9.49 0.34 25.46
N GLU A 148 10.36 -0.52 26.02
CA GLU A 148 10.94 -1.65 25.32
C GLU A 148 9.85 -2.63 24.83
N GLN A 149 8.89 -2.98 25.68
CA GLN A 149 7.76 -3.84 25.30
C GLN A 149 6.93 -3.23 24.16
N THR A 150 6.60 -1.93 24.26
CA THR A 150 5.83 -1.21 23.23
C THR A 150 6.60 -1.17 21.91
N MET A 151 7.91 -0.89 21.95
CA MET A 151 8.77 -0.88 20.75
C MET A 151 8.98 -2.26 20.14
N ALA A 152 9.09 -3.32 20.95
CA ALA A 152 9.17 -4.69 20.47
C ALA A 152 7.86 -5.13 19.79
N GLN A 153 6.70 -4.81 20.38
CA GLN A 153 5.39 -5.04 19.77
C GLN A 153 5.22 -4.27 18.46
N ALA A 154 5.54 -2.96 18.44
CA ALA A 154 5.45 -2.13 17.24
C ALA A 154 6.36 -2.61 16.11
N ARG A 155 7.60 -3.04 16.42
CA ARG A 155 8.52 -3.65 15.44
C ARG A 155 7.98 -4.98 14.89
N THR A 156 7.39 -5.81 15.74
CA THR A 156 6.80 -7.11 15.36
C THR A 156 5.58 -6.91 14.44
N GLU A 157 4.72 -5.95 14.75
CA GLU A 157 3.55 -5.62 13.92
C GLU A 157 3.96 -4.97 12.59
N ALA A 158 4.93 -4.05 12.60
CA ALA A 158 5.48 -3.48 11.38
C ALA A 158 6.10 -4.55 10.46
N ALA A 159 6.82 -5.52 11.02
CA ALA A 159 7.36 -6.65 10.27
C ALA A 159 6.23 -7.51 9.65
N ARG A 160 5.21 -7.87 10.43
CA ARG A 160 4.00 -8.60 9.96
C ARG A 160 3.29 -7.88 8.82
N ILE A 161 3.10 -6.56 8.93
CA ILE A 161 2.44 -5.74 7.90
C ILE A 161 3.28 -5.71 6.62
N VAL A 162 4.61 -5.56 6.73
CA VAL A 162 5.52 -5.57 5.56
C VAL A 162 5.54 -6.95 4.89
N GLU A 163 5.62 -8.03 5.66
CA GLU A 163 5.59 -9.41 5.15
C GLU A 163 4.26 -9.72 4.42
N ALA A 164 3.12 -9.36 5.01
CA ALA A 164 1.81 -9.53 4.39
C ALA A 164 1.65 -8.69 3.11
N ALA A 165 2.15 -7.45 3.12
CA ALA A 165 2.12 -6.58 1.94
C ALA A 165 3.07 -7.05 0.82
N GLN A 166 4.19 -7.70 1.16
CA GLN A 166 5.07 -8.35 0.20
C GLN A 166 4.40 -9.59 -0.41
N ALA A 167 3.85 -10.48 0.42
CA ALA A 167 3.18 -11.69 -0.03
C ALA A 167 2.00 -11.41 -0.98
N GLU A 168 1.15 -10.42 -0.67
CA GLU A 168 0.03 -10.06 -1.55
C GLU A 168 0.50 -9.34 -2.83
N ARG A 169 1.58 -8.53 -2.78
CA ARG A 169 2.20 -7.97 -3.99
C ARG A 169 2.74 -9.06 -4.92
N ASP A 170 3.44 -10.04 -4.38
CA ASP A 170 4.07 -11.10 -5.17
C ASP A 170 3.01 -12.05 -5.74
N ARG A 171 1.92 -12.31 -4.99
CA ARG A 171 0.72 -13.00 -5.49
C ARG A 171 0.06 -12.25 -6.63
N LEU A 172 -0.18 -10.94 -6.50
CA LEU A 172 -0.79 -10.12 -7.55
C LEU A 172 0.12 -10.01 -8.79
N ALA A 173 1.44 -9.99 -8.60
CA ALA A 173 2.40 -10.05 -9.70
C ALA A 173 2.35 -11.39 -10.45
N ALA A 174 2.31 -12.51 -9.73
CA ALA A 174 2.17 -13.85 -10.31
C ALA A 174 0.84 -14.03 -11.05
N GLU A 175 -0.29 -13.56 -10.48
CA GLU A 175 -1.59 -13.57 -11.14
C GLU A 175 -1.61 -12.70 -12.40
N SER A 176 -0.95 -11.54 -12.37
CA SER A 176 -0.84 -10.64 -13.52
C SER A 176 0.01 -11.26 -14.64
N GLU A 177 1.12 -11.92 -14.33
CA GLU A 177 1.97 -12.55 -15.35
C GLU A 177 1.36 -13.84 -15.91
N ALA A 178 0.61 -14.61 -15.10
CA ALA A 178 -0.20 -15.72 -15.57
C ALA A 178 -1.25 -15.23 -16.60
N LYS A 179 -1.98 -14.15 -16.29
CA LYS A 179 -2.95 -13.53 -17.22
C LYS A 179 -2.29 -13.02 -18.51
N ARG A 180 -1.13 -12.35 -18.42
CA ARG A 180 -0.37 -11.93 -19.60
C ARG A 180 0.08 -13.10 -20.47
N THR A 181 0.50 -14.19 -19.83
CA THR A 181 0.94 -15.41 -20.53
C THR A 181 -0.23 -16.07 -21.25
N GLN A 182 -1.36 -16.26 -20.57
CA GLN A 182 -2.58 -16.79 -21.19
C GLN A 182 -3.04 -15.92 -22.37
N ILE A 183 -3.12 -14.59 -22.20
CA ILE A 183 -3.54 -13.67 -23.27
C ILE A 183 -2.58 -13.74 -24.47
N ARG A 184 -1.28 -13.93 -24.23
CA ARG A 184 -0.27 -14.11 -25.28
C ARG A 184 -0.48 -15.44 -26.02
N GLU A 185 -0.71 -16.54 -25.30
CA GLU A 185 -0.98 -17.86 -25.88
C GLU A 185 -2.28 -17.86 -26.71
N ASP A 186 -3.38 -17.32 -26.17
CA ASP A 186 -4.67 -17.17 -26.87
C ASP A 186 -4.54 -16.29 -28.14
N PHE A 187 -3.73 -15.22 -28.07
CA PHE A 187 -3.43 -14.36 -29.22
C PHE A 187 -2.57 -15.07 -30.28
N ASP A 188 -1.50 -15.76 -29.88
CA ASP A 188 -0.62 -16.48 -30.80
C ASP A 188 -1.36 -17.64 -31.48
N ILE A 189 -2.22 -18.37 -30.76
CA ILE A 189 -3.11 -19.40 -31.32
C ILE A 189 -4.05 -18.76 -32.35
N SER A 190 -4.85 -17.77 -31.97
CA SER A 190 -5.84 -17.15 -32.86
C SER A 190 -5.22 -16.44 -34.08
N MET A 191 -4.03 -15.86 -33.93
CA MET A 191 -3.27 -15.28 -35.04
C MET A 191 -2.61 -16.33 -35.92
N SER A 192 -2.16 -17.48 -35.37
CA SER A 192 -1.68 -18.61 -36.18
C SER A 192 -2.80 -19.21 -37.02
N GLU A 193 -4.01 -19.39 -36.45
CA GLU A 193 -5.21 -19.80 -37.19
C GLU A 193 -5.56 -18.80 -38.29
N ARG A 194 -5.56 -17.49 -37.98
CA ARG A 194 -5.88 -16.45 -38.97
C ARG A 194 -4.86 -16.42 -40.10
N ARG A 195 -3.56 -16.56 -39.80
CA ARG A 195 -2.50 -16.69 -40.81
C ARG A 195 -2.70 -17.93 -41.67
N ALA A 196 -2.99 -19.10 -41.08
CA ALA A 196 -3.24 -20.33 -41.81
C ALA A 196 -4.47 -20.22 -42.73
N LYS A 197 -5.58 -19.64 -42.26
CA LYS A 197 -6.79 -19.39 -43.06
C LYS A 197 -6.55 -18.44 -44.23
N VAL A 198 -5.75 -17.38 -44.03
CA VAL A 198 -5.36 -16.45 -45.12
C VAL A 198 -4.44 -17.12 -46.13
N VAL A 199 -3.42 -17.88 -45.68
CA VAL A 199 -2.51 -18.61 -46.58
C VAL A 199 -3.26 -19.67 -47.40
N ALA A 200 -4.22 -20.39 -46.80
CA ALA A 200 -5.10 -21.31 -47.51
C ALA A 200 -5.91 -20.58 -48.60
N ALA A 201 -6.59 -19.49 -48.25
CA ALA A 201 -7.37 -18.70 -49.22
C ALA A 201 -6.53 -18.11 -50.36
N VAL A 202 -5.28 -17.72 -50.11
CA VAL A 202 -4.34 -17.28 -51.16
C VAL A 202 -3.95 -18.45 -52.07
N ASN A 203 -3.64 -19.63 -51.51
CA ASN A 203 -3.32 -20.83 -52.30
C ASN A 203 -4.53 -21.31 -53.15
N ASP A 204 -5.75 -21.22 -52.61
CA ASP A 204 -6.99 -21.56 -53.32
C ASP A 204 -7.26 -20.55 -54.45
N LEU A 205 -7.03 -19.25 -54.22
CA LEU A 205 -7.12 -18.23 -55.26
C LEU A 205 -6.03 -18.39 -56.33
N GLU A 206 -4.78 -18.68 -55.95
CA GLU A 206 -3.70 -18.95 -56.90
C GLU A 206 -3.98 -20.20 -57.75
N SER A 207 -4.43 -21.30 -57.15
CA SER A 207 -4.67 -22.56 -57.86
C SER A 207 -5.90 -22.48 -58.77
N SER A 208 -7.00 -21.83 -58.33
CA SER A 208 -8.16 -21.56 -59.19
C SER A 208 -7.82 -20.60 -60.33
N SER A 209 -7.07 -19.52 -60.07
CA SER A 209 -6.60 -18.57 -61.10
C SER A 209 -5.70 -19.26 -62.14
N LYS A 210 -4.74 -20.11 -61.72
CA LYS A 210 -3.90 -20.92 -62.61
C LYS A 210 -4.76 -21.88 -63.45
N ALA A 211 -5.70 -22.60 -62.84
CA ALA A 211 -6.60 -23.51 -63.55
C ALA A 211 -7.53 -22.78 -64.55
N GLU A 212 -7.98 -21.56 -64.25
CA GLU A 212 -8.71 -20.73 -65.22
C GLU A 212 -7.82 -20.24 -66.37
N ALA A 213 -6.58 -19.82 -66.07
CA ALA A 213 -5.63 -19.41 -67.09
C ALA A 213 -5.28 -20.58 -68.04
N GLU A 214 -5.02 -21.77 -67.51
CA GLU A 214 -4.81 -23.00 -68.27
C GLU A 214 -6.01 -23.35 -69.16
N ARG A 215 -7.25 -23.24 -68.63
CA ARG A 215 -8.47 -23.43 -69.44
C ARG A 215 -8.58 -22.41 -70.56
N ARG A 216 -8.42 -21.11 -70.27
CA ARG A 216 -8.45 -20.02 -71.27
C ARG A 216 -7.40 -20.22 -72.36
N LEU A 217 -6.18 -20.64 -71.99
CA LEU A 217 -5.11 -20.97 -72.94
C LEU A 217 -5.43 -22.20 -73.79
N SER A 218 -6.01 -23.24 -73.20
CA SER A 218 -6.44 -24.45 -73.91
C SER A 218 -7.56 -24.16 -74.91
N ASP A 219 -8.61 -23.45 -74.48
CA ASP A 219 -9.74 -23.06 -75.33
C ASP A 219 -9.31 -22.13 -76.48
N ALA A 220 -8.44 -21.15 -76.18
CA ALA A 220 -7.85 -20.28 -77.20
C ALA A 220 -6.96 -21.06 -78.19
N SER A 221 -6.20 -22.05 -77.72
CA SER A 221 -5.36 -22.92 -78.57
C SER A 221 -6.22 -23.81 -79.47
N HIS A 222 -7.29 -24.41 -78.93
CA HIS A 222 -8.25 -25.18 -79.72
C HIS A 222 -8.98 -24.32 -80.75
N GLU A 223 -9.38 -23.10 -80.41
CA GLU A 223 -10.03 -22.18 -81.34
C GLU A 223 -9.06 -21.67 -82.42
N ALA A 224 -7.81 -21.35 -82.06
CA ALA A 224 -6.76 -21.01 -83.02
C ALA A 224 -6.51 -22.18 -83.99
N GLN A 225 -6.42 -23.42 -83.49
CA GLN A 225 -6.25 -24.61 -84.32
C GLN A 225 -7.47 -24.85 -85.24
N ARG A 226 -8.71 -24.64 -84.76
CA ARG A 226 -9.91 -24.69 -85.60
C ARG A 226 -9.87 -23.66 -86.73
N ARG A 227 -9.46 -22.41 -86.44
CA ARG A 227 -9.33 -21.34 -87.43
C ARG A 227 -8.22 -21.62 -88.45
N LEU A 228 -7.06 -22.10 -88.00
CA LEU A 228 -5.96 -22.50 -88.88
C LEU A 228 -6.36 -23.65 -89.80
N GLN A 229 -7.07 -24.66 -89.28
CA GLN A 229 -7.59 -25.75 -90.10
C GLN A 229 -8.62 -25.24 -91.12
N ALA A 230 -9.62 -24.46 -90.69
CA ALA A 230 -10.63 -23.90 -91.60
C ALA A 230 -10.04 -22.98 -92.68
N ALA A 231 -9.00 -22.20 -92.35
CA ALA A 231 -8.26 -21.39 -93.32
C ALA A 231 -7.43 -22.24 -94.29
N THR A 232 -6.81 -23.32 -93.79
CA THR A 232 -6.08 -24.30 -94.62
C THR A 232 -7.03 -25.00 -95.59
N ASP A 233 -8.12 -25.58 -95.09
CA ASP A 233 -9.23 -26.15 -95.87
C ASP A 233 -9.73 -25.18 -96.95
N GLN A 234 -9.95 -23.90 -96.61
CA GLN A 234 -10.42 -22.90 -97.58
C GLN A 234 -9.34 -22.59 -98.62
N SER A 235 -8.06 -22.54 -98.23
CA SER A 235 -6.92 -22.35 -99.12
C SER A 235 -6.76 -23.53 -100.09
N GLU A 236 -6.83 -24.76 -99.60
CA GLU A 236 -6.79 -25.97 -100.41
C GLU A 236 -7.95 -26.06 -101.39
N ARG A 237 -9.18 -25.72 -100.97
CA ARG A 237 -10.35 -25.63 -101.86
C ARG A 237 -10.16 -24.55 -102.94
N LYS A 238 -9.62 -23.38 -102.59
CA LYS A 238 -9.27 -22.31 -103.56
C LYS A 238 -8.19 -22.77 -104.54
N ILE A 239 -7.17 -23.48 -104.07
CA ILE A 239 -6.08 -24.04 -104.89
C ILE A 239 -6.61 -25.15 -105.81
N ALA A 240 -7.52 -26.00 -105.34
CA ALA A 240 -8.16 -27.05 -106.14
C ALA A 240 -9.02 -26.44 -107.25
N HIS A 241 -9.91 -25.50 -106.91
CA HIS A 241 -10.74 -24.77 -107.88
C HIS A 241 -9.88 -23.97 -108.88
N ALA A 242 -8.77 -23.36 -108.45
CA ALA A 242 -7.84 -22.69 -109.34
C ALA A 242 -7.15 -23.68 -110.30
N LYS A 243 -6.75 -24.86 -109.84
CA LYS A 243 -6.19 -25.92 -110.68
C LYS A 243 -7.22 -26.42 -111.71
N GLU A 244 -8.45 -26.68 -111.28
CA GLU A 244 -9.58 -27.06 -112.13
C GLU A 244 -9.81 -26.01 -113.22
N LEU A 245 -9.98 -24.74 -112.86
CA LEU A 245 -10.12 -23.63 -113.81
C LEU A 245 -8.91 -23.48 -114.75
N THR A 246 -7.67 -23.74 -114.29
CA THR A 246 -6.50 -23.72 -115.19
C THR A 246 -6.48 -24.89 -116.17
N GLU A 247 -6.99 -26.07 -115.80
CA GLU A 247 -7.14 -27.20 -116.73
C GLU A 247 -8.34 -27.01 -117.67
N GLU A 248 -9.44 -26.39 -117.23
CA GLU A 248 -10.51 -25.93 -118.12
C GLU A 248 -9.95 -24.94 -119.16
N LEU A 249 -9.22 -23.90 -118.73
CA LEU A 249 -8.57 -22.94 -119.62
C LEU A 249 -7.52 -23.61 -120.53
N ARG A 250 -6.83 -24.66 -120.07
CA ARG A 250 -5.91 -25.47 -120.88
C ARG A 250 -6.64 -26.26 -121.96
N VAL A 251 -7.76 -26.90 -121.63
CA VAL A 251 -8.63 -27.62 -122.58
C VAL A 251 -9.27 -26.65 -123.58
N LEU A 252 -9.74 -25.48 -123.12
CA LEU A 252 -10.32 -24.43 -123.95
C LEU A 252 -9.27 -23.83 -124.90
N ARG A 253 -8.06 -23.53 -124.41
CA ARG A 253 -6.91 -23.15 -125.24
C ARG A 253 -6.52 -24.25 -126.22
N GLY A 254 -6.55 -25.52 -125.82
CA GLY A 254 -6.31 -26.67 -126.69
C GLY A 254 -7.34 -26.75 -127.82
N ARG A 255 -8.62 -26.52 -127.51
CA ARG A 255 -9.72 -26.45 -128.48
C ARG A 255 -9.55 -25.26 -129.44
N ILE A 256 -9.19 -24.08 -128.95
CA ILE A 256 -8.91 -22.90 -129.78
C ILE A 256 -7.68 -23.13 -130.67
N LEU A 257 -6.61 -23.74 -130.17
CA LEU A 257 -5.44 -24.09 -130.97
C LEU A 257 -5.77 -25.14 -132.05
N ALA A 258 -6.62 -26.12 -131.74
CA ALA A 258 -7.12 -27.08 -132.73
C ALA A 258 -8.03 -26.41 -133.78
N GLN A 259 -8.87 -25.44 -133.39
CA GLN A 259 -9.67 -24.63 -134.33
C GLN A 259 -8.77 -23.75 -135.22
N LEU A 260 -7.75 -23.11 -134.67
CA LEU A 260 -6.78 -22.30 -135.43
C LEU A 260 -5.91 -23.18 -136.37
N LEU A 261 -5.56 -24.40 -135.97
CA LEU A 261 -4.92 -25.38 -136.86
C LEU A 261 -5.87 -25.86 -137.96
N GLY A 262 -7.15 -26.06 -137.66
CA GLY A 262 -8.19 -26.38 -138.65
C GLY A 262 -8.36 -25.26 -139.67
N ILE A 263 -8.50 -24.02 -139.21
CA ILE A 263 -8.57 -22.81 -140.06
C ILE A 263 -7.28 -22.65 -140.88
N ARG A 264 -6.11 -22.92 -140.30
CA ARG A 264 -4.84 -22.91 -141.05
C ARG A 264 -4.81 -24.00 -142.13
N GLY A 265 -5.25 -25.21 -141.84
CA GLY A 265 -5.37 -26.28 -142.85
C GLY A 265 -6.38 -25.95 -143.95
N GLN A 266 -7.45 -25.22 -143.62
CA GLN A 266 -8.39 -24.68 -144.61
C GLN A 266 -7.73 -23.59 -145.47
N LEU A 267 -6.92 -22.70 -144.88
CA LEU A 267 -6.16 -21.67 -145.61
C LEU A 267 -5.04 -22.26 -146.50
N ASP A 268 -4.31 -23.28 -146.02
CA ASP A 268 -3.32 -24.02 -146.81
C ASP A 268 -3.96 -24.79 -147.98
N SER A 269 -5.29 -24.97 -148.00
CA SER A 269 -6.04 -25.56 -149.14
C SER A 269 -6.53 -24.52 -150.18
N VAL A 270 -6.46 -23.22 -149.88
CA VAL A 270 -6.90 -22.15 -150.80
C VAL A 270 -6.17 -22.17 -152.16
N PRO A 271 -4.85 -22.41 -152.25
CA PRO A 271 -4.16 -22.53 -153.54
C PRO A 271 -4.69 -23.65 -154.45
N ALA A 272 -5.28 -24.71 -153.88
CA ALA A 272 -5.91 -25.79 -154.64
C ALA A 272 -7.35 -25.43 -155.07
N MET A 273 -8.10 -24.74 -154.22
CA MET A 273 -9.48 -24.31 -154.51
C MET A 273 -9.56 -23.18 -155.55
N LEU A 274 -8.51 -22.35 -155.67
CA LEU A 274 -8.42 -21.31 -156.71
C LEU A 274 -8.28 -21.86 -158.14
N ALA A 275 -8.02 -23.16 -158.32
CA ALA A 275 -7.90 -23.79 -159.62
C ALA A 275 -9.24 -24.32 -160.19
N SER A 276 -10.30 -24.44 -159.37
CA SER A 276 -11.51 -25.20 -159.72
C SER A 276 -12.80 -24.37 -159.89
N VAL A 277 -12.78 -23.06 -159.61
CA VAL A 277 -13.96 -22.18 -159.75
C VAL A 277 -13.68 -20.99 -160.67
N ASN A 278 -13.39 -21.30 -161.95
CA ASN A 278 -13.29 -20.32 -163.03
C ASN A 278 -14.34 -20.58 -164.13
N ARG A 279 -15.62 -20.65 -163.71
CA ARG A 279 -16.84 -20.28 -164.47
C ARG A 279 -18.11 -20.67 -163.71
N GLU A 280 -18.84 -19.66 -163.24
CA GLU A 280 -20.30 -19.44 -163.40
C GLU A 280 -20.66 -18.18 -162.55
N SER A 281 -20.77 -17.02 -163.21
CA SER A 281 -22.05 -16.36 -163.56
C SER A 281 -22.61 -15.49 -162.41
N GLU A 282 -22.13 -14.24 -162.24
CA GLU A 282 -22.65 -13.01 -162.90
C GLU A 282 -24.01 -12.50 -162.37
N LEU A 283 -24.01 -11.33 -161.69
CA LEU A 283 -24.81 -10.13 -162.05
C LEU A 283 -24.50 -8.93 -161.10
N LEU A 284 -23.96 -7.83 -161.67
CA LEU A 284 -24.10 -6.38 -161.34
C LEU A 284 -23.99 -5.85 -159.86
N ASP A 285 -23.48 -4.64 -159.57
CA ASP A 285 -22.52 -3.72 -160.22
C ASP A 285 -22.11 -2.57 -159.23
N ALA A 286 -21.04 -1.84 -159.56
CA ALA A 286 -20.63 -0.49 -159.08
C ALA A 286 -20.21 -0.26 -157.58
N PRO A 287 -19.10 0.48 -157.31
CA PRO A 287 -18.64 0.94 -155.99
C PRO A 287 -18.70 2.50 -155.87
N PRO A 288 -17.95 3.27 -155.02
CA PRO A 288 -17.05 2.94 -153.89
C PRO A 288 -17.17 3.84 -152.61
N ALA A 289 -16.26 3.61 -151.64
CA ALA A 289 -15.68 4.62 -150.71
C ALA A 289 -16.50 5.01 -149.41
N PRO A 290 -15.98 5.86 -148.48
CA PRO A 290 -15.97 5.50 -147.03
C PRO A 290 -16.38 6.65 -146.06
N VAL A 291 -15.97 6.57 -144.77
CA VAL A 291 -15.64 7.65 -143.78
C VAL A 291 -16.29 7.49 -142.37
N ILE A 292 -15.59 8.06 -141.39
CA ILE A 292 -15.69 8.02 -139.92
C ILE A 292 -16.60 9.13 -139.35
N VAL A 293 -17.35 8.84 -138.28
CA VAL A 293 -17.68 9.73 -137.11
C VAL A 293 -17.94 8.77 -135.92
N GLU A 294 -17.56 8.94 -134.64
CA GLU A 294 -17.38 10.06 -133.69
C GLU A 294 -18.65 10.61 -132.99
N ALA A 295 -18.75 10.30 -131.69
CA ALA A 295 -19.12 11.14 -130.52
C ALA A 295 -20.52 11.81 -130.32
N GLU A 296 -20.74 12.21 -129.05
CA GLU A 296 -21.70 13.20 -128.49
C GLU A 296 -23.23 12.92 -128.56
N GLU A 297 -24.12 13.56 -127.77
CA GLU A 297 -24.14 14.00 -126.34
C GLU A 297 -25.59 14.43 -125.96
N ASN A 298 -25.96 14.51 -124.66
CA ASN A 298 -26.91 15.44 -123.96
C ASN A 298 -27.24 14.87 -122.54
N LEU A 299 -27.33 15.57 -121.39
CA LEU A 299 -27.86 16.92 -120.98
C LEU A 299 -29.40 16.99 -120.92
N GLU A 300 -30.12 17.63 -119.96
CA GLU A 300 -29.91 18.16 -118.58
C GLU A 300 -31.31 18.54 -117.98
N ILE A 301 -31.63 18.88 -116.70
CA ILE A 301 -30.93 18.95 -115.38
C ILE A 301 -31.66 17.98 -114.39
N GLU A 302 -32.26 18.20 -113.20
CA GLU A 302 -32.43 19.20 -112.07
C GLU A 302 -32.92 18.34 -110.83
N ASP A 303 -33.10 18.72 -109.53
CA ASP A 303 -33.00 19.95 -108.72
C ASP A 303 -32.85 19.67 -107.18
N LYS A 304 -32.43 20.69 -106.41
CA LYS A 304 -32.61 21.03 -104.97
C LYS A 304 -32.64 20.01 -103.79
N ASN A 305 -31.56 20.12 -102.97
CA ASN A 305 -31.50 20.52 -101.53
C ASN A 305 -32.18 19.66 -100.43
N ALA A 306 -31.58 19.40 -99.25
CA ALA A 306 -30.24 19.70 -98.66
C ALA A 306 -29.97 18.70 -97.48
N ASP A 307 -29.20 18.87 -96.38
CA ASP A 307 -28.52 20.02 -95.72
C ASP A 307 -27.41 19.55 -94.70
N SER A 308 -27.04 20.41 -93.72
CA SER A 308 -26.16 20.30 -92.52
C SER A 308 -26.13 18.99 -91.69
N ASP A 309 -25.12 18.68 -90.83
CA ASP A 309 -23.94 19.42 -90.30
C ASP A 309 -22.76 18.46 -89.91
N PRO A 310 -21.49 18.94 -89.81
CA PRO A 310 -20.34 18.23 -89.23
C PRO A 310 -19.85 18.82 -87.88
N VAL A 311 -19.08 18.06 -87.08
CA VAL A 311 -18.37 18.60 -85.89
C VAL A 311 -17.03 17.89 -85.61
N ASP A 312 -15.94 18.67 -85.44
CA ASP A 312 -14.67 18.27 -84.81
C ASP A 312 -14.74 18.40 -83.27
N SER A 313 -13.84 17.74 -82.52
CA SER A 313 -13.06 18.36 -81.39
C SER A 313 -12.33 17.33 -80.51
N GLU A 314 -10.99 17.35 -80.54
CA GLU A 314 -10.14 17.34 -79.34
C GLU A 314 -9.81 18.82 -78.98
N PRO A 315 -9.15 19.20 -77.86
CA PRO A 315 -8.50 18.37 -76.83
C PRO A 315 -8.79 18.77 -75.36
N SER A 316 -8.26 17.99 -74.42
CA SER A 316 -7.80 18.49 -73.11
C SER A 316 -6.79 17.52 -72.49
N ILE A 317 -5.61 18.02 -72.10
CA ILE A 317 -4.63 17.33 -71.25
C ILE A 317 -4.58 18.11 -69.95
N ASP A 318 -4.82 17.43 -68.83
CA ASP A 318 -4.54 17.96 -67.49
C ASP A 318 -3.37 17.17 -66.89
N GLU A 319 -2.24 17.85 -66.70
CA GLU A 319 -1.16 17.42 -65.79
C GLU A 319 -1.31 18.20 -64.46
N ASP A 320 -0.44 17.89 -63.48
CA ASP A 320 -0.38 18.48 -62.13
C ASP A 320 -1.62 18.25 -61.21
N ASP A 321 -1.53 17.22 -60.35
CA ASP A 321 -1.35 17.56 -58.94
C ASP A 321 -0.47 16.53 -58.16
N VAL A 322 0.35 17.13 -57.31
CA VAL A 322 1.44 16.71 -56.43
C VAL A 322 1.35 15.34 -55.68
N LEU A 323 2.51 14.68 -55.52
CA LEU A 323 2.79 13.59 -54.55
C LEU A 323 3.36 14.15 -53.22
N GLU A 324 3.46 13.31 -52.19
CA GLU A 324 4.15 13.54 -50.89
C GLU A 324 3.39 14.43 -49.86
N ASP A 325 3.38 14.12 -48.55
CA ASP A 325 3.65 12.84 -47.86
C ASP A 325 3.10 12.84 -46.40
N SER A 326 3.04 11.64 -45.80
CA SER A 326 3.31 11.34 -44.37
C SER A 326 2.38 11.79 -43.22
N ASP A 327 2.48 11.01 -42.14
CA ASP A 327 2.13 11.23 -40.72
C ASP A 327 0.65 11.45 -40.32
N GLU A 328 0.05 10.61 -39.47
CA GLU A 328 0.30 10.42 -38.01
C GLU A 328 -0.10 11.65 -37.15
N THR A 329 -0.89 11.56 -36.07
CA THR A 329 -1.24 10.40 -35.23
C THR A 329 -2.63 10.51 -34.53
N ASN A 330 -3.22 9.34 -34.28
CA ASN A 330 -3.84 8.87 -33.03
C ASN A 330 -4.80 9.78 -32.20
N THR A 331 -6.03 9.28 -32.01
CA THR A 331 -6.99 9.73 -30.99
C THR A 331 -6.56 9.40 -29.56
N ALA A 332 -6.73 10.33 -28.62
CA ALA A 332 -6.63 10.05 -27.19
C ALA A 332 -7.64 10.86 -26.36
N GLU A 333 -8.76 10.23 -25.98
CA GLU A 333 -9.56 10.67 -24.83
C GLU A 333 -8.78 10.39 -23.54
N ILE A 334 -8.72 11.34 -22.61
CA ILE A 334 -8.14 11.11 -21.26
C ILE A 334 -9.14 11.57 -20.19
N ASP A 335 -9.57 10.63 -19.37
CA ASP A 335 -10.58 10.78 -18.31
C ASP A 335 -10.08 11.68 -17.16
N THR A 336 -10.69 12.85 -16.99
CA THR A 336 -10.33 13.82 -15.94
C THR A 336 -10.99 13.48 -14.61
N ARG A 337 -10.53 12.39 -13.94
CA ARG A 337 -11.15 11.88 -12.70
C ARG A 337 -10.20 11.71 -11.52
N ALA A 338 -9.28 12.66 -11.32
CA ALA A 338 -8.27 12.61 -10.25
C ALA A 338 -7.99 13.98 -9.59
N VAL A 339 -8.92 14.49 -8.77
CA VAL A 339 -8.72 15.75 -7.99
C VAL A 339 -9.10 15.63 -6.51
N GLU A 340 -10.16 14.90 -6.13
CA GLU A 340 -10.74 15.01 -4.78
C GLU A 340 -10.15 14.09 -3.68
N GLN A 341 -9.05 13.36 -3.93
CA GLN A 341 -8.34 12.61 -2.88
C GLN A 341 -7.26 13.45 -2.15
N ARG A 342 -7.55 14.73 -1.86
CA ARG A 342 -6.63 15.61 -1.09
C ARG A 342 -7.23 16.23 0.19
N ALA A 343 -8.33 15.64 0.69
CA ALA A 343 -9.04 16.09 1.89
C ALA A 343 -8.91 15.16 3.12
N GLN A 344 -8.10 14.08 3.05
CA GLN A 344 -7.89 13.13 4.16
C GLN A 344 -6.41 13.01 4.56
N SER A 345 -5.85 14.11 5.06
CA SER A 345 -4.52 14.14 5.68
C SER A 345 -4.42 15.25 6.75
N ARG A 346 -5.42 15.30 7.63
CA ARG A 346 -5.44 16.12 8.86
C ARG A 346 -6.44 15.57 9.87
N ASN A 347 -5.97 14.60 10.64
CA ASN A 347 -6.42 14.19 11.98
C ASN A 347 -5.15 13.75 12.73
#